data_AF-A0A7V5CWS6-F1
#
_entry.id   AF-A0A7V5CWS6-F1
#
_cell.length_a   1.000
_cell.length_b   1.000
_cell.length_c   1.000
_cell.angle_alpha   90.00
_cell.angle_beta   90.00
_cell.angle_gamma   90.00
#
_symmetry.space_group_name_H-M   'P 1'
#
loop_
_entity.id
_entity.type
_entity.pdbx_description
1 polymer ?
#
loop_
_entity_poly.entity_id
_entity_poly.type
_entity_poly.pdbx_seq_one_letter_code
_entity_poly.pdbx_strand_id
1 'polypeptide(L)'
;MDKEKSWESWAPEEKRRQRYQWWLNADIKFSHPEAEAKYRERAQRFISAYEVEIPDRVPVSLPVGNWPAYLAGTNLRTVMYDYEKLSAAWKEFYNHFETDLAVTPAMVLPGMVYELLDYKLYAWPGHGLPLSATGIQFVEGEYMKEDEYDLLIKDPSDFWI
;
A
#
# COMPACT_ATOMS: atom_id res chain seq x y z
N MET A 1 3.08 -36.54 -22.34
CA MET A 1 2.42 -35.42 -21.65
C MET A 1 3.18 -35.22 -20.36
N ASP A 2 4.11 -34.27 -20.33
CA ASP A 2 4.79 -33.91 -19.08
C ASP A 2 3.74 -33.41 -18.10
N LYS A 3 3.72 -33.98 -16.90
CA LYS A 3 2.92 -33.45 -15.80
C LYS A 3 3.47 -32.06 -15.50
N GLU A 4 2.61 -31.05 -15.54
CA GLU A 4 2.93 -29.72 -15.02
C GLU A 4 3.60 -29.88 -13.65
N LYS A 5 4.83 -29.39 -13.52
CA LYS A 5 5.54 -29.36 -12.24
C LYS A 5 4.65 -28.61 -11.23
N SER A 6 4.41 -29.16 -10.05
CA SER A 6 3.66 -28.45 -9.01
C SER A 6 4.43 -27.22 -8.53
N TRP A 7 3.74 -26.16 -8.10
CA TRP A 7 4.37 -24.91 -7.68
C TRP A 7 5.46 -25.11 -6.61
N GLU A 8 5.26 -26.03 -5.67
CA GLU A 8 6.20 -26.32 -4.60
C GLU A 8 7.55 -26.79 -5.15
N SER A 9 7.53 -27.56 -6.24
CA SER A 9 8.71 -28.15 -6.88
C SER A 9 9.55 -27.18 -7.73
N TRP A 10 9.06 -25.95 -7.94
CA TRP A 10 9.76 -24.96 -8.75
C TRP A 10 10.88 -24.28 -7.98
N ALA A 11 11.99 -24.04 -8.67
CA ALA A 11 13.09 -23.23 -8.17
C ALA A 11 12.63 -21.77 -7.92
N PRO A 12 13.28 -21.02 -7.02
CA PRO A 12 12.94 -19.63 -6.75
C PRO A 12 12.88 -18.75 -8.00
N GLU A 13 13.78 -18.96 -8.96
CA GLU A 13 13.86 -18.23 -10.23
C GLU A 13 12.70 -18.55 -11.16
N GLU A 14 12.28 -19.82 -11.23
CA GLU A 14 11.10 -20.25 -12.00
C GLU A 14 9.83 -19.59 -11.43
N LYS A 15 9.68 -19.60 -10.08
CA LYS A 15 8.57 -18.92 -9.38
C LYS A 15 8.57 -17.41 -9.63
N ARG A 16 9.75 -16.78 -9.62
CA ARG A 16 9.90 -15.34 -9.89
C ARG A 16 9.50 -15.00 -11.33
N ARG A 17 10.02 -15.76 -12.30
CA ARG A 17 9.66 -15.59 -13.72
C ARG A 17 8.16 -15.72 -13.95
N GLN A 18 7.52 -16.66 -13.27
CA GLN A 18 6.07 -16.83 -13.38
C GLN A 18 5.26 -15.69 -12.75
N ARG A 19 5.70 -15.16 -11.61
CA ARG A 19 5.10 -13.93 -11.05
C ARG A 19 5.21 -12.76 -12.03
N TYR A 20 6.33 -12.65 -12.75
CA TYR A 20 6.45 -11.65 -13.81
C TYR A 20 5.53 -11.91 -15.00
N GLN A 21 5.34 -13.18 -15.40
CA GLN A 21 4.37 -13.51 -16.45
C GLN A 21 2.93 -13.19 -16.03
N TRP A 22 2.55 -13.45 -14.78
CA TRP A 22 1.25 -13.05 -14.25
C TRP A 22 1.09 -11.53 -14.21
N TRP A 23 2.15 -10.80 -13.90
CA TRP A 23 2.11 -9.34 -13.89
C TRP A 23 2.02 -8.77 -15.31
N LEU A 24 2.82 -9.24 -16.26
CA LEU A 24 2.80 -8.77 -17.65
C LEU A 24 1.50 -9.14 -18.39
N ASN A 25 0.86 -10.24 -17.98
CA ASN A 25 -0.35 -10.77 -18.61
C ASN A 25 -1.50 -10.88 -17.60
N ALA A 26 -1.68 -9.84 -16.77
CA ALA A 26 -2.77 -9.80 -15.82
C ALA A 26 -4.12 -9.89 -16.53
N ASP A 27 -5.07 -10.62 -15.94
CA ASP A 27 -6.43 -10.77 -16.46
C ASP A 27 -7.25 -9.48 -16.22
N ILE A 28 -6.95 -8.47 -17.04
CA ILE A 28 -7.54 -7.13 -16.97
C ILE A 28 -8.21 -6.83 -18.31
N LYS A 29 -9.48 -6.43 -18.25
CA LYS A 29 -10.18 -5.88 -19.41
C LYS A 29 -9.78 -4.42 -19.62
N PHE A 30 -8.75 -4.19 -20.45
CA PHE A 30 -8.31 -2.85 -20.81
C PHE A 30 -9.38 -2.09 -21.60
N SER A 31 -9.45 -0.77 -21.40
CA SER A 31 -10.42 0.08 -22.10
C SER A 31 -10.07 0.26 -23.58
N HIS A 32 -8.77 0.29 -23.91
CA HIS A 32 -8.24 0.47 -25.27
C HIS A 32 -6.88 -0.24 -25.41
N PRO A 33 -6.45 -0.61 -26.64
CA PRO A 33 -5.15 -1.27 -26.87
C PRO A 33 -3.95 -0.46 -26.38
N GLU A 34 -4.02 0.88 -26.43
CA GLU A 34 -2.96 1.75 -25.93
C GLU A 34 -2.80 1.64 -24.41
N ALA A 35 -3.89 1.47 -23.66
CA ALA A 35 -3.84 1.30 -22.22
C ALA A 35 -3.16 -0.03 -21.84
N GLU A 36 -3.41 -1.09 -22.61
CA GLU A 36 -2.73 -2.38 -22.46
C GLU A 36 -1.23 -2.26 -22.76
N ALA A 37 -0.86 -1.59 -23.85
CA ALA A 37 0.55 -1.37 -24.20
C ALA A 37 1.30 -0.61 -23.10
N LYS A 38 0.72 0.50 -22.61
CA LYS A 38 1.29 1.30 -21.50
C LYS A 38 1.38 0.52 -20.19
N TYR A 39 0.41 -0.35 -19.91
CA TYR A 39 0.46 -1.24 -18.75
C TYR A 39 1.67 -2.18 -18.83
N ARG A 40 1.83 -2.88 -19.96
CA ARG A 40 2.95 -3.83 -20.18
C ARG A 40 4.30 -3.11 -20.13
N GLU A 41 4.39 -1.92 -20.72
CA GLU A 41 5.59 -1.09 -20.68
C GLU A 41 6.00 -0.73 -19.24
N ARG A 42 5.06 -0.25 -18.42
CA ARG A 42 5.31 0.08 -17.00
C ARG A 42 5.67 -1.16 -16.17
N ALA A 43 4.96 -2.28 -16.37
CA ALA A 43 5.27 -3.53 -15.68
C ALA A 43 6.69 -4.04 -16.05
N GLN A 44 7.04 -4.01 -17.33
CA GLN A 44 8.37 -4.41 -17.81
C GLN A 44 9.46 -3.51 -17.23
N ARG A 45 9.22 -2.20 -17.13
CA ARG A 45 10.16 -1.24 -16.52
C ARG A 45 10.57 -1.64 -15.10
N PHE A 46 9.61 -2.03 -14.27
CA PHE A 46 9.91 -2.52 -12.93
C PHE A 46 10.58 -3.89 -12.93
N ILE A 47 10.14 -4.81 -13.79
CA ILE A 47 10.76 -6.14 -13.90
C ILE A 47 12.24 -6.02 -14.26
N SER A 48 12.59 -5.20 -15.26
CA SER A 48 13.98 -4.95 -15.64
C SER A 48 14.78 -4.33 -14.49
N ALA A 49 14.20 -3.37 -13.76
CA ALA A 49 14.86 -2.82 -12.57
C ALA A 49 15.10 -3.88 -11.46
N TYR A 50 14.15 -4.80 -11.25
CA TYR A 50 14.29 -5.88 -10.26
C TYR A 50 15.29 -6.95 -10.68
N GLU A 51 15.47 -7.19 -11.97
CA GLU A 51 16.50 -8.08 -12.53
C GLU A 51 17.86 -7.39 -12.72
N VAL A 52 17.99 -6.12 -12.28
CA VAL A 52 19.23 -5.33 -12.39
C VAL A 52 19.65 -5.11 -13.86
N GLU A 53 18.66 -5.00 -14.74
CA GLU A 53 18.83 -4.60 -16.14
C GLU A 53 18.61 -3.09 -16.32
N ILE A 54 18.94 -2.56 -17.49
CA ILE A 54 18.67 -1.16 -17.84
C ILE A 54 17.24 -1.06 -18.39
N PRO A 55 16.29 -0.44 -17.66
CA PRO A 55 14.96 -0.18 -18.20
C PRO A 55 14.99 0.94 -19.25
N ASP A 56 13.87 1.12 -19.95
CA ASP A 56 13.68 2.20 -20.92
C ASP A 56 13.77 3.61 -20.30
N ARG A 57 13.38 3.74 -19.02
CA ARG A 57 13.67 4.88 -18.15
C ARG A 57 13.60 4.47 -16.67
N VAL A 58 14.07 5.36 -15.79
CA VAL A 58 13.96 5.14 -14.33
C VAL A 58 12.48 4.97 -13.93
N PRO A 59 12.10 3.88 -13.25
CA PRO A 59 10.75 3.69 -12.73
C PRO A 59 10.45 4.66 -11.58
N VAL A 60 9.22 5.18 -11.53
CA VAL A 60 8.78 6.15 -10.52
C VAL A 60 7.65 5.57 -9.68
N SER A 61 7.88 5.48 -8.37
CA SER A 61 6.88 5.21 -7.35
C SER A 61 6.77 6.42 -6.42
N LEU A 62 5.58 7.00 -6.31
CA LEU A 62 5.36 8.25 -5.56
C LEU A 62 4.70 8.00 -4.21
N PRO A 63 5.39 8.26 -3.08
CA PRO A 63 4.79 8.18 -1.75
C PRO A 63 3.98 9.46 -1.47
N VAL A 64 2.79 9.56 -2.05
CA VAL A 64 1.97 10.80 -1.94
C VAL A 64 1.18 10.90 -0.62
N GLY A 65 1.15 9.84 0.18
CA GLY A 65 0.39 9.79 1.44
C GLY A 65 -1.06 10.26 1.26
N ASN A 66 -1.46 11.24 2.07
CA ASN A 66 -2.83 11.79 2.08
C ASN A 66 -3.03 12.96 1.11
N TRP A 67 -2.01 13.32 0.34
CA TRP A 67 -2.05 14.49 -0.54
C TRP A 67 -3.19 14.47 -1.57
N PRO A 68 -3.58 13.33 -2.18
CA PRO A 68 -4.73 13.27 -3.09
C PRO A 68 -6.03 13.81 -2.47
N ALA A 69 -6.24 13.63 -1.17
CA ALA A 69 -7.40 14.19 -0.46
C ALA A 69 -7.39 15.73 -0.50
N TYR A 70 -6.24 16.36 -0.30
CA TYR A 70 -6.11 17.81 -0.32
C TYR A 70 -6.19 18.37 -1.74
N LEU A 71 -5.59 17.67 -2.72
CA LEU A 71 -5.67 18.05 -4.13
C LEU A 71 -7.13 18.12 -4.62
N ALA A 72 -7.98 17.19 -4.17
CA ALA A 72 -9.41 17.16 -4.48
C ALA A 72 -10.25 18.18 -3.67
N GLY A 73 -9.63 19.10 -2.94
CA GLY A 73 -10.31 20.11 -2.13
C GLY A 73 -10.98 19.57 -0.87
N THR A 74 -10.62 18.36 -0.42
CA THR A 74 -11.08 17.78 0.85
C THR A 74 -9.93 17.74 1.87
N ASN A 75 -10.01 16.88 2.89
CA ASN A 75 -9.00 16.72 3.92
C ASN A 75 -8.92 15.26 4.41
N LEU A 76 -7.85 14.94 5.14
CA LEU A 76 -7.60 13.61 5.71
C LEU A 76 -8.83 13.10 6.47
N ARG A 77 -9.36 13.87 7.43
CA ARG A 77 -10.51 13.44 8.22
C ARG A 77 -11.66 12.98 7.33
N THR A 78 -12.05 13.79 6.35
CA THR A 78 -13.19 13.48 5.49
C THR A 78 -13.02 12.13 4.80
N VAL A 79 -11.86 11.88 4.20
CA VAL A 79 -11.62 10.64 3.45
C VAL A 79 -11.42 9.41 4.35
N MET A 80 -11.15 9.59 5.64
CA MET A 80 -11.14 8.50 6.63
C MET A 80 -12.55 7.96 6.96
N TYR A 81 -13.60 8.74 6.71
CA TYR A 81 -15.00 8.36 7.03
C TYR A 81 -15.90 8.25 5.80
N ASP A 82 -15.55 8.93 4.71
CA ASP A 82 -16.33 8.98 3.47
C ASP A 82 -15.54 8.33 2.33
N TYR A 83 -15.81 7.05 2.09
CA TYR A 83 -15.10 6.25 1.10
C TYR A 83 -15.46 6.60 -0.35
N GLU A 84 -16.61 7.24 -0.59
CA GLU A 84 -16.95 7.76 -1.90
C GLU A 84 -16.02 8.93 -2.25
N LYS A 85 -15.83 9.86 -1.30
CA LYS A 85 -14.86 10.96 -1.44
C LYS A 85 -13.42 10.47 -1.51
N LEU A 86 -13.06 9.44 -0.75
CA LEU A 86 -11.74 8.80 -0.84
C LEU A 86 -11.48 8.28 -2.27
N SER A 87 -12.44 7.52 -2.82
CA SER A 87 -12.35 6.98 -4.18
C SER A 87 -12.27 8.10 -5.23
N ALA A 88 -13.10 9.13 -5.10
CA ALA A 88 -13.11 10.27 -6.01
C ALA A 88 -11.78 11.04 -5.99
N ALA A 89 -11.22 11.30 -4.80
CA ALA A 89 -9.96 12.03 -4.66
C ALA A 89 -8.77 11.30 -5.31
N TRP A 90 -8.69 9.97 -5.16
CA TRP A 90 -7.62 9.19 -5.80
C TRP A 90 -7.81 9.08 -7.31
N LYS A 91 -9.05 8.99 -7.82
CA LYS A 91 -9.32 9.05 -9.26
C LYS A 91 -8.89 10.39 -9.84
N GLU A 92 -9.17 11.49 -9.14
CA GLU A 92 -8.76 12.83 -9.57
C GLU A 92 -7.24 13.01 -9.60
N PHE A 93 -6.52 12.40 -8.65
CA PHE A 93 -5.07 12.34 -8.71
C PHE A 93 -4.57 11.65 -10.01
N TYR A 94 -5.16 10.52 -10.40
CA TYR A 94 -4.79 9.83 -11.65
C TYR A 94 -5.17 10.57 -12.93
N ASN A 95 -6.15 11.47 -12.88
CA ASN A 95 -6.47 12.36 -14.00
C ASN A 95 -5.35 13.39 -14.26
N HIS A 96 -4.59 13.75 -13.22
CA HIS A 96 -3.56 14.78 -13.28
C HIS A 96 -2.13 14.22 -13.38
N PHE A 97 -1.89 13.02 -12.86
CA PHE A 97 -0.55 12.47 -12.72
C PHE A 97 -0.44 11.07 -13.31
N GLU A 98 0.52 10.90 -14.20
CA GLU A 98 0.95 9.59 -14.66
C GLU A 98 1.95 8.98 -13.67
N THR A 99 1.69 7.75 -13.26
CA THR A 99 2.53 6.99 -12.32
C THR A 99 2.85 5.61 -12.89
N ASP A 100 4.01 5.06 -12.55
CA ASP A 100 4.39 3.73 -13.04
C ASP A 100 3.78 2.60 -12.19
N LEU A 101 3.41 2.90 -10.93
CA LEU A 101 2.65 2.01 -10.05
C LEU A 101 1.39 2.70 -9.53
N ALA A 102 0.40 1.87 -9.20
CA ALA A 102 -0.79 2.32 -8.53
C ALA A 102 -0.46 2.92 -7.15
N VAL A 103 -0.68 4.22 -7.03
CA VAL A 103 -0.87 4.93 -5.77
C VAL A 103 -2.24 4.59 -5.19
N THR A 104 -2.27 3.93 -4.04
CA THR A 104 -3.53 3.50 -3.41
C THR A 104 -3.84 4.31 -2.17
N PRO A 105 -5.13 4.41 -1.76
CA PRO A 105 -5.51 5.02 -0.49
C PRO A 105 -5.26 4.14 0.72
N ALA A 106 -4.47 3.05 0.60
CA ALA A 106 -4.31 2.05 1.66
C ALA A 106 -3.75 2.61 2.98
N MET A 107 -3.07 3.76 2.93
CA MET A 107 -2.53 4.45 4.10
C MET A 107 -3.52 5.44 4.75
N VAL A 108 -4.71 5.63 4.17
CA VAL A 108 -5.80 6.37 4.83
C VAL A 108 -6.48 5.41 5.79
N LEU A 109 -6.26 5.63 7.09
CA LEU A 109 -6.81 4.78 8.14
C LEU A 109 -8.35 4.87 8.18
N PRO A 110 -9.06 3.75 8.40
CA PRO A 110 -10.52 3.73 8.44
C PRO A 110 -11.03 4.27 9.78
N GLY A 111 -11.33 5.56 9.84
CA GLY A 111 -11.70 6.26 11.08
C GLY A 111 -12.88 5.61 11.80
N MET A 112 -13.94 5.24 11.09
CA MET A 112 -15.12 4.60 11.67
C MET A 112 -14.81 3.24 12.33
N VAL A 113 -13.94 2.44 11.72
CA VAL A 113 -13.55 1.13 12.27
C VAL A 113 -12.72 1.32 13.53
N TYR A 114 -11.81 2.31 13.51
CA TYR A 114 -10.94 2.57 14.65
C TYR A 114 -11.70 3.15 15.84
N GLU A 115 -12.72 3.98 15.58
CA GLU A 115 -13.66 4.41 16.62
C GLU A 115 -14.44 3.25 17.22
N LEU A 116 -14.98 2.36 16.37
CA LEU A 116 -15.79 1.23 16.83
C LEU A 116 -14.97 0.26 17.70
N LEU A 117 -13.70 0.06 17.36
CA LEU A 117 -12.78 -0.79 18.11
C LEU A 117 -12.11 -0.07 19.28
N ASP A 118 -12.40 1.22 19.49
CA ASP A 118 -11.74 2.06 20.47
C ASP A 118 -10.20 1.98 20.38
N TYR A 119 -9.68 2.05 19.15
CA TYR A 119 -8.27 1.83 18.84
C TYR A 119 -7.38 2.86 19.56
N LYS A 120 -6.43 2.37 20.38
CA LYS A 120 -5.65 3.22 21.31
C LYS A 120 -4.27 3.63 20.82
N LEU A 121 -3.69 2.88 19.88
CA LEU A 121 -2.29 3.09 19.51
C LEU A 121 -2.08 4.33 18.66
N TYR A 122 -3.12 4.87 18.01
CA TYR A 122 -3.03 6.07 17.19
C TYR A 122 -3.98 7.16 17.68
N ALA A 123 -3.57 8.41 17.46
CA ALA A 123 -4.45 9.57 17.45
C ALA A 123 -4.59 10.08 16.01
N TRP A 124 -5.79 10.50 15.63
CA TRP A 124 -6.13 10.96 14.29
C TRP A 124 -7.11 12.13 14.33
N PRO A 125 -7.41 12.80 13.21
CA PRO A 125 -8.25 13.99 13.22
C PRO A 125 -9.64 13.75 13.84
N GLY A 126 -9.90 14.39 14.98
CA GLY A 126 -11.13 14.21 15.78
C GLY A 126 -11.03 13.19 16.91
N HIS A 127 -9.92 12.43 16.98
CA HIS A 127 -9.65 11.41 18.00
C HIS A 127 -8.24 11.59 18.53
N GLY A 128 -8.10 12.48 19.52
CA GLY A 128 -6.81 12.85 20.11
C GLY A 128 -6.03 13.93 19.33
N LEU A 129 -6.35 14.16 18.04
CA LEU A 129 -5.81 15.29 17.26
C LEU A 129 -6.91 16.28 16.84
N PRO A 130 -6.56 17.56 16.56
CA PRO A 130 -7.50 18.52 15.99
C PRO A 130 -8.13 18.03 14.69
N LEU A 131 -9.36 18.45 14.40
CA LEU A 131 -10.08 18.09 13.17
C LEU A 131 -9.32 18.49 11.89
N SER A 132 -8.45 19.49 11.98
CA SER A 132 -7.61 20.00 10.89
C SER A 132 -6.28 19.26 10.73
N ALA A 133 -5.97 18.29 11.59
CA ALA A 133 -4.72 17.54 11.50
C ALA A 133 -4.55 16.87 10.13
N THR A 134 -3.33 16.90 9.62
CA THR A 134 -2.98 16.43 8.27
C THR A 134 -2.36 15.03 8.23
N GLY A 135 -2.22 14.43 9.41
CA GLY A 135 -1.65 13.11 9.59
C GLY A 135 -2.20 12.45 10.84
N ILE A 136 -1.54 11.36 11.22
CA ILE A 136 -1.81 10.59 12.43
C ILE A 136 -0.60 10.69 13.35
N GLN A 137 -0.83 10.45 14.64
CA GLN A 137 0.22 10.36 15.63
C GLN A 137 0.22 8.96 16.22
N PHE A 138 1.38 8.32 16.22
CA PHE A 138 1.62 7.12 17.02
C PHE A 138 1.64 7.51 18.50
N VAL A 139 0.75 6.92 19.28
CA VAL A 139 0.65 7.10 20.74
C VAL A 139 1.41 5.96 21.38
N GLU A 140 2.73 6.06 21.33
CA GLU A 140 3.64 5.05 21.88
C GLU A 140 3.96 5.32 23.35
N GLY A 141 4.31 4.26 24.06
CA GLY A 141 4.82 4.30 25.43
C GLY A 141 6.00 3.36 25.60
N GLU A 142 6.58 3.35 26.80
CA GLU A 142 7.51 2.30 27.20
C GLU A 142 6.68 1.07 27.62
N TYR A 143 6.61 0.07 26.74
CA TYR A 143 5.84 -1.16 26.98
C TYR A 143 6.68 -2.32 27.52
N MET A 144 8.00 -2.15 27.61
CA MET A 144 8.93 -3.10 28.21
C MET A 144 10.18 -2.34 28.66
N LYS A 145 10.61 -2.58 29.89
CA LYS A 145 11.84 -2.04 30.46
C LYS A 145 13.01 -2.99 30.31
N GLU A 146 14.21 -2.47 30.53
CA GLU A 146 15.45 -3.25 30.44
C GLU A 146 15.45 -4.47 31.37
N ASP A 147 14.86 -4.37 32.56
CA ASP A 147 14.78 -5.45 33.54
C ASP A 147 13.69 -6.48 33.25
N GLU A 148 12.93 -6.31 32.16
CA GLU A 148 11.80 -7.16 31.78
C GLU A 148 12.12 -8.12 30.62
N TYR A 149 13.33 -8.09 30.05
CA TYR A 149 13.71 -8.99 28.95
C TYR A 149 13.57 -10.48 29.29
N ASP A 150 13.95 -10.88 30.50
CA ASP A 150 13.82 -12.27 30.94
C ASP A 150 12.34 -12.70 31.03
N LEU A 151 11.44 -11.77 31.37
CA LEU A 151 10.00 -12.02 31.39
C LEU A 151 9.47 -12.21 29.97
N LEU A 152 9.85 -11.34 29.04
CA LEU A 152 9.47 -11.46 27.63
C LEU A 152 9.94 -12.80 27.02
N ILE A 153 11.19 -13.20 27.28
CA ILE A 153 11.75 -14.46 26.74
C ILE A 153 10.99 -15.66 27.28
N LYS A 154 10.57 -15.60 28.54
CA LYS A 154 9.86 -16.70 29.21
C LYS A 154 8.41 -16.81 28.73
N ASP A 155 7.71 -15.69 28.62
CA ASP A 155 6.35 -15.62 28.12
C ASP A 155 6.09 -14.28 27.40
N PRO A 156 6.16 -14.25 26.05
CA PRO A 156 5.95 -13.03 25.31
C PRO A 156 4.48 -12.57 25.30
N SER A 157 3.53 -13.40 25.72
CA SER A 157 2.11 -13.04 25.68
C SER A 157 1.74 -11.94 26.68
N ASP A 158 2.49 -11.82 27.78
CA ASP A 158 2.33 -10.77 28.80
C ASP A 158 2.65 -9.35 28.27
N PHE A 159 3.29 -9.24 27.10
CA PHE A 159 3.69 -7.95 26.49
C PHE A 159 2.89 -7.60 25.23
N TRP A 160 2.13 -8.55 24.66
CA TRP A 160 1.52 -8.42 23.33
C TRP A 160 -0.01 -8.32 23.36
N ILE A 161 -0.64 -8.58 24.51
CA ILE A 161 -2.09 -8.52 24.76
C ILE A 161 -2.42 -7.24 25.54
#